data_AF-A0A3R7WIS3-F1
#
_entry.id   AF-A0A3R7WIS3-F1
#
_cell.length_a   1.000
_cell.length_b   1.000
_cell.length_c   1.000
_cell.angle_alpha   90.00
_cell.angle_beta   90.00
_cell.angle_gamma   90.00
#
_symmetry.space_group_name_H-M   'P 1'
#
loop_
_entity.id
_entity.type
_entity.pdbx_description
1 polymer ?
#
loop_
_entity_poly.entity_id
_entity_poly.type
_entity_poly.pdbx_seq_one_letter_code
_entity_poly.pdbx_strand_id
1 'polypeptide(L)'
;MSNPSTFSINGVVFGITALDVVVQLSSNELYRAQTRDPNRLLRLCEQVINQRSYYPIFPPPSGSNAPIDLRYMKQFQFEQTPDILILPSILNRFCGRVKDSICINPCQLCKGESGGTFADITIFPLPNDKIESATDDECSHFVPDRTIVEIKRI
;
A
#
# COMPACT_ATOMS: atom_id res chain seq x y z
N MET A 1 -10.06 -12.62 -6.65
CA MET A 1 -8.67 -12.14 -6.83
C MET A 1 -7.76 -12.96 -5.93
N SER A 2 -6.48 -13.12 -6.29
CA SER A 2 -5.48 -13.78 -5.43
C SER A 2 -5.14 -12.91 -4.22
N ASN A 3 -4.42 -13.47 -3.24
CA ASN A 3 -3.82 -12.72 -2.15
C ASN A 3 -2.32 -13.02 -2.10
N PRO A 4 -1.43 -12.05 -2.33
CA PRO A 4 -1.72 -10.67 -2.76
C PRO A 4 -2.23 -10.61 -4.21
N SER A 5 -2.66 -9.42 -4.65
CA SER A 5 -3.05 -9.18 -6.05
C SER A 5 -2.69 -7.77 -6.52
N THR A 6 -2.21 -7.70 -7.77
CA THR A 6 -2.06 -6.46 -8.53
C THR A 6 -3.13 -6.43 -9.63
N PHE A 7 -3.79 -5.30 -9.85
CA PHE A 7 -4.77 -5.14 -10.93
C PHE A 7 -4.91 -3.67 -11.31
N SER A 8 -5.46 -3.39 -12.50
CA SER A 8 -5.67 -2.02 -12.98
C SER A 8 -7.15 -1.66 -13.07
N ILE A 9 -7.53 -0.45 -12.63
CA ILE A 9 -8.82 0.17 -12.90
C ILE A 9 -8.57 1.46 -13.67
N ASN A 10 -9.11 1.60 -14.88
CA ASN A 10 -8.92 2.78 -15.75
C ASN A 10 -7.43 3.17 -15.90
N GLY A 11 -6.56 2.18 -16.07
CA GLY A 11 -5.10 2.37 -16.18
C GLY A 11 -4.37 2.58 -14.84
N VAL A 12 -5.07 2.89 -13.75
CA VAL A 12 -4.46 3.04 -12.41
C VAL A 12 -4.22 1.68 -11.79
N VAL A 13 -2.99 1.42 -11.36
CA VAL A 13 -2.56 0.12 -10.84
C VAL A 13 -2.71 0.08 -9.32
N PHE A 14 -3.50 -0.89 -8.85
CA PHE A 14 -3.73 -1.19 -7.45
C PHE A 14 -2.94 -2.41 -7.03
N GLY A 15 -2.29 -2.33 -5.87
CA GLY A 15 -1.71 -3.46 -5.17
C GLY A 15 -2.41 -3.66 -3.83
N ILE A 16 -2.90 -4.88 -3.58
CA ILE A 16 -3.59 -5.25 -2.35
C ILE A 16 -2.98 -6.53 -1.78
N THR A 17 -2.81 -6.55 -0.45
CA THR A 17 -2.53 -7.77 0.32
C THR A 17 -3.46 -7.81 1.53
N ALA A 18 -3.89 -9.00 1.93
CA ALA A 18 -4.66 -9.20 3.16
C ALA A 18 -3.76 -9.51 4.38
N LEU A 19 -2.46 -9.74 4.18
CA LEU A 19 -1.52 -9.92 5.27
C LEU A 19 -1.22 -8.57 5.93
N ASP A 20 -1.25 -8.53 7.26
CA ASP A 20 -0.90 -7.33 8.02
C ASP A 20 0.64 -7.18 8.09
N VAL A 21 1.21 -6.73 6.99
CA VAL A 21 2.66 -6.57 6.81
C VAL A 21 3.16 -5.36 7.57
N VAL A 22 2.32 -4.31 7.71
CA VAL A 22 2.71 -3.07 8.37
C VAL A 22 2.93 -3.30 9.87
N VAL A 23 2.06 -4.06 10.55
CA VAL A 23 2.27 -4.36 11.98
C VAL A 23 3.50 -5.24 12.19
N GLN A 24 3.74 -6.18 11.28
CA GLN A 24 4.90 -7.07 11.38
C GLN A 24 6.20 -6.31 11.14
N LEU A 25 6.26 -5.42 10.14
CA LEU A 25 7.41 -4.55 9.91
C LEU A 25 7.61 -3.60 11.10
N SER A 26 6.53 -3.01 11.61
CA SER A 26 6.54 -2.11 12.76
C SER A 26 7.23 -2.73 13.99
N SER A 27 7.00 -4.02 14.25
CA SER A 27 7.58 -4.74 15.38
C SER A 27 9.00 -5.25 15.17
N ASN A 28 9.48 -5.34 13.93
CA ASN A 28 10.79 -5.93 13.58
C ASN A 28 11.77 -4.93 12.97
N GLU A 29 11.33 -3.69 12.74
CA GLU A 29 12.17 -2.64 12.20
C GLU A 29 13.14 -2.09 13.25
N LEU A 30 14.41 -1.97 12.85
CA LEU A 30 15.40 -1.17 13.57
C LEU A 30 15.60 0.16 12.85
N TYR A 31 15.22 1.24 13.51
CA TYR A 31 15.39 2.58 12.98
C TYR A 31 16.02 3.50 14.01
N ARG A 32 17.16 4.09 13.64
CA ARG A 32 17.83 5.11 14.43
C ARG A 32 17.44 6.49 13.90
N ALA A 33 16.78 7.27 14.74
CA ALA A 33 16.41 8.65 14.44
C ALA A 33 17.01 9.60 15.47
N GLN A 34 17.40 10.80 15.05
CA GLN A 34 17.83 11.86 15.97
C GLN A 34 16.63 12.51 16.69
N THR A 35 15.47 12.54 16.03
CA THR A 35 14.19 13.05 16.54
C THR A 35 13.07 12.04 16.27
N ARG A 36 11.92 12.19 16.94
CA ARG A 36 10.76 11.31 16.71
C ARG A 36 10.25 11.48 15.28
N ASP A 37 10.26 10.41 14.51
CA ASP A 37 9.73 10.40 13.14
C ASP A 37 8.19 10.37 13.16
N PRO A 38 7.51 11.43 12.68
CA PRO A 38 6.05 11.46 12.61
C PRO A 38 5.49 10.50 11.55
N ASN A 39 6.30 10.10 10.58
CA ASN A 39 5.88 9.35 9.38
C ASN A 39 6.26 7.88 9.43
N ARG A 40 6.47 7.32 10.64
CA ARG A 40 6.85 5.91 10.82
C ARG A 40 6.05 4.94 9.94
N LEU A 41 4.72 5.06 9.89
CA LEU A 41 3.88 4.15 9.10
C LEU A 41 4.11 4.26 7.58
N LEU A 42 4.32 5.48 7.07
CA LEU A 42 4.64 5.69 5.66
C LEU A 42 6.03 5.16 5.33
N ARG A 43 6.99 5.30 6.26
CA ARG A 43 8.33 4.73 6.15
C ARG A 43 8.32 3.20 6.07
N LEU A 44 7.45 2.52 6.83
CA LEU A 44 7.24 1.08 6.71
C LEU A 44 6.70 0.71 5.32
N CYS A 45 5.74 1.47 4.79
CA CYS A 45 5.22 1.26 3.45
C CYS A 45 6.31 1.49 2.38
N GLU A 46 7.21 2.44 2.62
CA GLU A 46 8.36 2.67 1.74
C GLU A 46 9.25 1.44 1.63
N GLN A 47 9.44 0.69 2.71
CA GLN A 47 10.18 -0.58 2.68
C GLN A 47 9.51 -1.63 1.81
N VAL A 48 8.17 -1.73 1.86
CA VAL A 48 7.40 -2.63 0.98
C VAL A 48 7.63 -2.28 -0.49
N ILE A 49 7.55 -0.97 -0.82
CA ILE A 49 7.79 -0.48 -2.18
C ILE A 49 9.24 -0.73 -2.62
N ASN A 50 10.21 -0.40 -1.77
CA ASN A 50 11.65 -0.57 -2.05
C ASN A 50 12.03 -2.02 -2.30
N GLN A 51 11.43 -2.94 -1.55
CA GLN A 51 11.71 -4.36 -1.69
C GLN A 51 10.90 -5.04 -2.79
N ARG A 52 9.98 -4.31 -3.46
CA ARG A 52 9.13 -4.83 -4.55
C ARG A 52 8.46 -6.16 -4.20
N SER A 53 8.04 -6.29 -2.94
CA SER A 53 7.39 -7.49 -2.42
C SER A 53 6.25 -7.06 -1.51
N TYR A 54 5.09 -7.70 -1.69
CA TYR A 54 3.97 -7.59 -0.77
C TYR A 54 4.33 -8.11 0.62
N TYR A 55 5.35 -8.96 0.77
CA TYR A 55 5.81 -9.50 2.05
C TYR A 55 7.36 -9.47 2.12
N PRO A 56 7.96 -8.35 2.55
CA PRO A 56 9.42 -8.17 2.60
C PRO A 56 10.12 -8.86 3.77
N ILE A 57 9.39 -9.25 4.83
CA ILE A 57 9.98 -9.76 6.07
C ILE A 57 10.38 -11.23 5.89
N PHE A 58 11.64 -11.56 6.16
CA PHE A 58 12.08 -12.94 6.18
C PHE A 58 13.13 -13.19 7.27
N PRO A 59 12.99 -14.26 8.07
CA PRO A 59 11.83 -15.17 8.15
C PRO A 59 10.57 -14.44 8.69
N PRO A 60 9.36 -14.94 8.39
CA PRO A 60 8.14 -14.45 9.03
C PRO A 60 8.30 -14.44 10.56
N PRO A 61 7.96 -13.35 11.26
CA PRO A 61 8.14 -13.25 12.70
C PRO A 61 7.39 -14.36 13.46
N SER A 62 7.95 -14.85 14.56
CA SER A 62 7.29 -15.83 15.41
C SER A 62 5.91 -15.34 15.86
N GLY A 63 4.86 -16.14 15.61
CA GLY A 63 3.48 -15.78 15.93
C GLY A 63 2.80 -14.85 14.91
N SER A 64 3.51 -14.37 13.89
CA SER A 64 2.86 -13.86 12.70
C SER A 64 2.22 -15.05 11.97
N ASN A 65 0.89 -15.13 11.99
CA ASN A 65 0.14 -16.15 11.24
C ASN A 65 0.21 -15.85 9.73
N ALA A 66 1.42 -15.75 9.19
CA ALA A 66 1.72 -15.49 7.80
C ALA A 66 2.09 -16.83 7.13
N PRO A 67 1.13 -17.52 6.47
CA PRO A 67 1.39 -18.78 5.79
C PRO A 67 2.14 -18.53 4.46
N ILE A 68 3.42 -18.21 4.56
CA ILE A 68 4.27 -17.96 3.38
C ILE A 68 4.81 -19.29 2.86
N ASP A 69 4.34 -19.73 1.70
CA ASP A 69 4.91 -20.84 0.97
C ASP A 69 5.97 -20.33 -0.02
N LEU A 70 7.24 -20.66 0.27
CA LEU A 70 8.37 -20.17 -0.49
C LEU A 70 8.37 -20.62 -1.96
N ARG A 71 7.64 -21.68 -2.30
CA ARG A 71 7.48 -22.14 -3.69
C ARG A 71 6.75 -21.12 -4.55
N TYR A 72 5.91 -20.28 -3.94
CA TYR A 72 5.10 -19.27 -4.61
C TYR A 72 5.62 -17.83 -4.40
N MET A 73 6.87 -17.65 -3.96
CA MET A 73 7.45 -16.31 -3.69
C MET A 73 7.30 -15.31 -4.84
N LYS A 74 7.35 -15.78 -6.09
CA LYS A 74 7.15 -14.92 -7.27
C LYS A 74 5.80 -14.20 -7.26
N GLN A 75 4.75 -14.82 -6.71
CA GLN A 75 3.41 -14.23 -6.60
C GLN A 75 3.34 -13.11 -5.55
N PHE A 76 4.31 -13.06 -4.62
CA PHE A 76 4.43 -11.97 -3.65
C PHE A 76 5.21 -10.79 -4.20
N GLN A 77 5.87 -10.92 -5.35
CA GLN A 77 6.63 -9.83 -5.95
C GLN A 77 5.73 -8.88 -6.73
N PHE A 78 6.15 -7.62 -6.83
CA PHE A 78 5.49 -6.65 -7.67
C PHE A 78 5.88 -6.89 -9.12
N GLU A 79 4.88 -7.10 -9.99
CA GLU A 79 5.10 -7.09 -11.45
C GLU A 79 5.50 -5.68 -11.92
N GLN A 80 4.80 -4.68 -11.38
CA GLN A 80 5.11 -3.26 -11.49
C GLN A 80 4.80 -2.59 -10.15
N THR A 81 5.45 -1.46 -9.86
CA THR A 81 5.14 -0.69 -8.65
C THR A 81 3.69 -0.18 -8.75
N PRO A 82 2.80 -0.49 -7.80
CA PRO A 82 1.42 -0.04 -7.85
C PRO A 82 1.31 1.47 -7.60
N ASP A 83 0.40 2.15 -8.29
CA ASP A 83 0.08 3.56 -8.03
C ASP A 83 -0.61 3.73 -6.68
N ILE A 84 -1.47 2.77 -6.31
CA ILE A 84 -2.17 2.75 -5.02
C ILE A 84 -1.91 1.41 -4.34
N LEU A 85 -1.27 1.46 -3.18
CA LEU A 85 -0.94 0.30 -2.36
C LEU A 85 -1.82 0.29 -1.12
N ILE A 86 -2.71 -0.69 -1.03
CA ILE A 86 -3.60 -0.86 0.11
C ILE A 86 -3.01 -1.94 1.02
N LEU A 87 -2.61 -1.53 2.22
CA LEU A 87 -2.04 -2.38 3.26
C LEU A 87 -2.92 -2.29 4.51
N PRO A 88 -3.99 -3.10 4.60
CA PRO A 88 -4.84 -3.17 5.77
C PRO A 88 -4.02 -3.59 6.99
N SER A 89 -4.18 -2.87 8.09
CA SER A 89 -3.49 -3.15 9.35
C SER A 89 -4.35 -2.83 10.55
N ILE A 90 -4.12 -3.55 11.66
CA ILE A 90 -4.70 -3.24 12.97
C ILE A 90 -4.18 -1.90 13.54
N LEU A 91 -3.07 -1.40 13.00
CA LEU A 91 -2.50 -0.10 13.36
C LEU A 91 -3.46 1.04 13.01
N ASN A 92 -3.12 2.25 13.48
CA ASN A 92 -3.89 3.45 13.19
C ASN A 92 -4.06 3.65 11.67
N ARG A 93 -5.23 4.15 11.28
CA ARG A 93 -5.53 4.50 9.89
C ARG A 93 -4.50 5.50 9.38
N PHE A 94 -4.05 5.30 8.16
CA PHE A 94 -3.15 6.24 7.51
C PHE A 94 -3.42 6.27 6.01
N CYS A 95 -3.12 7.41 5.43
CA CYS A 95 -3.02 7.59 4.00
C CYS A 95 -1.87 8.57 3.76
N GLY A 96 -1.01 8.28 2.79
CA GLY A 96 0.05 9.21 2.42
C GLY A 96 0.76 8.80 1.15
N ARG A 97 1.34 9.80 0.49
CA ARG A 97 2.22 9.59 -0.66
C ARG A 97 3.54 9.00 -0.18
N VAL A 98 3.95 7.91 -0.79
CA VAL A 98 5.24 7.25 -0.59
C VAL A 98 5.86 7.04 -1.95
N LYS A 99 6.88 7.83 -2.28
CA LYS A 99 7.43 7.92 -3.64
C LYS A 99 6.35 8.34 -4.65
N ASP A 100 6.12 7.54 -5.68
CA ASP A 100 5.06 7.76 -6.68
C ASP A 100 3.82 6.89 -6.45
N SER A 101 3.72 6.27 -5.28
CA SER A 101 2.56 5.49 -4.86
C SER A 101 1.80 6.19 -3.73
N ILE A 102 0.50 5.93 -3.61
CA ILE A 102 -0.30 6.28 -2.44
C ILE A 102 -0.47 5.04 -1.58
N CYS A 103 -0.03 5.08 -0.33
CA CYS A 103 -0.19 3.98 0.61
C CYS A 103 -1.38 4.24 1.53
N ILE A 104 -2.28 3.26 1.64
CA ILE A 104 -3.55 3.39 2.37
C ILE A 104 -3.74 2.22 3.34
N ASN A 105 -4.02 2.53 4.60
CA ASN A 105 -4.57 1.60 5.57
C ASN A 105 -5.99 2.02 5.95
N PRO A 106 -7.04 1.36 5.41
CA PRO A 106 -8.43 1.65 5.76
C PRO A 106 -8.83 1.17 7.17
N CYS A 107 -7.94 0.46 7.88
CA CYS A 107 -8.21 -0.31 9.09
C CYS A 107 -9.30 -1.40 8.89
N GLN A 108 -9.68 -2.04 10.00
CA GLN A 108 -10.77 -3.01 10.05
C GLN A 108 -12.13 -2.31 9.99
N LEU A 109 -13.07 -2.92 9.27
CA LEU A 109 -14.45 -2.44 9.16
C LEU A 109 -15.22 -2.53 10.49
N CYS A 110 -14.85 -3.47 11.36
CA CYS A 110 -15.37 -3.62 12.72
C CYS A 110 -14.21 -3.82 13.70
N LYS A 111 -14.31 -3.23 14.88
CA LYS A 111 -13.36 -3.42 15.99
C LYS A 111 -14.10 -3.99 17.19
N GLY A 112 -14.12 -5.32 17.31
CA GLY A 112 -14.96 -6.02 18.28
C GLY A 112 -16.44 -5.72 18.00
N GLU A 113 -17.13 -5.17 18.98
CA GLU A 113 -18.55 -4.80 18.89
C GLU A 113 -18.78 -3.40 18.28
N SER A 114 -17.72 -2.62 18.06
CA SER A 114 -17.81 -1.25 17.53
C SER A 114 -17.60 -1.18 16.02
N GLY A 115 -18.31 -0.26 15.36
CA GLY A 115 -18.06 0.10 13.97
C GLY A 115 -16.64 0.65 13.77
N GLY A 116 -15.99 0.18 12.71
CA GLY A 116 -14.64 0.55 12.28
C GLY A 116 -14.65 1.59 11.16
N THR A 117 -13.77 1.44 10.17
CA THR A 117 -13.60 2.43 9.10
C THR A 117 -13.45 1.79 7.72
N PHE A 118 -13.65 2.59 6.69
CA PHE A 118 -13.36 2.26 5.29
C PHE A 118 -12.70 3.46 4.59
N ALA A 119 -12.05 3.22 3.46
CA ALA A 119 -11.47 4.29 2.63
C ALA A 119 -12.33 4.52 1.39
N ASP A 120 -12.56 5.79 1.08
CA ASP A 120 -13.19 6.29 -0.12
C ASP A 120 -12.12 6.98 -0.98
N ILE A 121 -11.96 6.55 -2.23
CA ILE A 121 -10.86 6.96 -3.12
C ILE A 121 -11.47 7.61 -4.36
N THR A 122 -11.23 8.90 -4.53
CA THR A 122 -11.65 9.68 -5.69
C THR A 122 -10.43 10.01 -6.55
N ILE A 123 -10.38 9.50 -7.78
CA ILE A 123 -9.29 9.76 -8.73
C ILE A 123 -9.82 10.65 -9.85
N PHE A 124 -9.25 11.85 -10.01
CA PHE A 124 -9.61 12.77 -11.09
C PHE A 124 -8.98 12.32 -12.42
N PRO A 125 -9.57 12.66 -13.57
CA PRO A 125 -8.99 12.37 -14.88
C PRO A 125 -7.61 13.03 -15.06
N LEU A 126 -6.78 12.46 -15.94
CA LEU A 126 -5.51 13.08 -16.33
C LEU A 126 -5.80 14.38 -17.10
N PRO A 127 -5.11 15.49 -16.80
CA PRO A 127 -5.19 16.70 -17.61
C PRO A 127 -4.73 16.45 -19.05
N ASN A 128 -5.42 17.03 -20.02
CA ASN A 128 -5.15 16.82 -21.46
C ASN A 128 -3.71 17.17 -21.84
N ASP A 129 -3.14 18.23 -21.27
CA ASP A 129 -1.75 18.66 -21.53
C ASP A 129 -0.73 17.53 -21.26
N LYS A 130 -0.98 16.71 -20.23
CA LYS A 130 -0.13 15.57 -19.86
C LYS A 130 -0.35 14.35 -20.75
N ILE A 131 -1.52 14.25 -21.39
CA ILE A 131 -1.85 13.19 -22.34
C ILE A 131 -1.19 13.50 -23.68
N GLU A 132 -1.27 14.75 -24.14
CA GLU A 132 -0.72 15.20 -25.43
C GLU A 132 0.82 15.22 -25.46
N SER A 133 1.45 15.34 -24.29
CA SER A 133 2.91 15.30 -24.13
C SER A 133 3.48 13.89 -23.99
N ALA A 134 2.63 12.86 -23.88
CA ALA A 134 3.10 11.47 -23.87
C ALA A 134 3.60 11.09 -25.28
N THR A 135 4.81 10.51 -25.34
CA THR A 135 5.40 10.01 -26.59
C THR A 135 5.26 8.49 -26.60
N ASP A 136 4.48 7.95 -27.54
CA ASP A 136 4.04 6.55 -27.62
C ASP A 136 3.44 5.97 -26.31
N ASP A 137 3.00 4.71 -26.32
CA ASP A 137 2.08 4.02 -25.38
C ASP A 137 2.41 4.09 -23.85
N GLU A 138 3.46 4.79 -23.42
CA GLU A 138 3.88 4.92 -22.02
C GLU A 138 3.61 6.34 -21.46
N CYS A 139 2.43 6.53 -20.85
CA CYS A 139 2.09 7.73 -20.10
C CYS A 139 2.17 7.47 -18.59
N SER A 140 2.96 8.25 -17.85
CA SER A 140 3.00 8.14 -16.38
C SER A 140 1.65 8.57 -15.78
N HIS A 141 1.10 7.78 -14.87
CA HIS A 141 -0.29 7.96 -14.44
C HIS A 141 -0.55 9.18 -13.53
N PHE A 142 0.49 9.79 -12.94
CA PHE A 142 0.42 10.93 -12.00
C PHE A 142 -0.67 10.80 -10.92
N VAL A 143 -0.92 9.58 -10.45
CA VAL A 143 -2.03 9.27 -9.53
C VAL A 143 -1.92 10.02 -8.20
N PRO A 144 -0.74 10.16 -7.56
CA PRO A 144 -0.60 10.91 -6.32
C PRO A 144 -1.08 12.37 -6.39
N ASP A 145 -0.95 13.01 -7.56
CA ASP A 145 -1.25 14.44 -7.72
C ASP A 145 -2.74 14.72 -7.98
N ARG A 146 -3.51 13.68 -8.34
CA ARG A 146 -4.92 13.78 -8.77
C ARG A 146 -5.87 12.87 -8.00
N THR A 147 -5.46 12.38 -6.84
CA THR A 147 -6.26 11.46 -6.02
C THR A 147 -6.56 12.07 -4.65
N ILE A 148 -7.83 12.00 -4.25
CA ILE A 148 -8.28 12.31 -2.90
C ILE A 148 -8.68 11.00 -2.22
N VAL A 149 -8.20 10.81 -1.00
CA VAL A 149 -8.53 9.65 -0.17
C VAL A 149 -9.13 10.12 1.14
N GLU A 150 -10.32 9.63 1.46
CA GLU A 150 -11.01 9.91 2.72
C GLU A 150 -11.20 8.62 3.51
N ILE A 151 -10.79 8.58 4.78
CA ILE A 151 -11.04 7.43 5.65
C ILE A 151 -12.23 7.74 6.56
N LYS A 152 -13.36 7.08 6.32
CA LYS A 152 -14.67 7.33 6.96
C LYS A 152 -15.01 6.24 7.96
N ARG A 153 -15.80 6.59 8.98
CA ARG A 153 -16.36 5.63 9.95
C ARG A 153 -17.66 5.05 9.38
N ILE A 154 -17.89 3.75 9.60
CA ILE A 154 -19.17 3.10 9.28
C ILE A 154 -20.21 3.30 10.38
#